data_AF-A0A136LPQ1-F1
#
_entry.id   AF-A0A136LPQ1-F1
#
_cell.length_a   1.000
_cell.length_b   1.000
_cell.length_c   1.000
_cell.angle_alpha   90.00
_cell.angle_beta   90.00
_cell.angle_gamma   90.00
#
_symmetry.space_group_name_H-M   'P 1'
#
loop_
_entity.id
_entity.type
_entity.pdbx_description
1 polymer ?
#
loop_
_entity_poly.entity_id
_entity_poly.type
_entity_poly.pdbx_seq_one_letter_code
_entity_poly.pdbx_strand_id
1 'polypeptide(L)'
;MIEAPLPLFGSGISPMNTSARAGWNSLWTLTDTPDPRPMMYVYGDDLLLHTFPRVRRLHAYKPLLQATYEHFRTGGFDLFEPEAEIIAKLMTLLLEFAAPVDSGHGYANAGRYAIAPMLINNPLDLNAAPELPRWVIEMMRSIDAKAENARDPMTLLAGSLYPALAYDAARFAFALVERETGENLGNDAEQEQYATELAQSLDQQTRTIPLDFSRVYLPLIAGGLFVSEQMPIARESPQELAASISRIMNQRAQTLPDETLPLVEMTRGVIARMEHKYGFRSGA
;
A
#
# COMPACT_ATOMS: atom_id res chain seq x y z
N MET A 1 47.00 -28.12 13.59
CA MET A 1 46.74 -28.27 12.15
C MET A 1 45.44 -29.07 12.06
N ILE A 2 44.32 -28.42 11.72
CA ILE A 2 43.00 -29.06 11.66
C ILE A 2 42.61 -29.08 10.19
N GLU A 3 42.63 -30.26 9.57
CA GLU A 3 42.13 -30.51 8.23
C GLU A 3 40.65 -30.89 8.33
N ALA A 4 39.78 -30.12 7.68
CA ALA A 4 38.38 -30.46 7.50
C ALA A 4 38.17 -31.10 6.11
N PRO A 5 37.46 -32.23 5.98
CA PRO A 5 37.25 -32.89 4.70
C PRO A 5 36.16 -32.17 3.89
N LEU A 6 36.50 -31.78 2.66
CA LEU A 6 35.56 -31.34 1.64
C LEU A 6 34.77 -32.54 1.09
N PRO A 7 33.43 -32.54 1.10
CA PRO A 7 32.65 -33.60 0.48
C PRO A 7 32.76 -33.48 -1.05
N LEU A 8 33.30 -34.53 -1.68
CA LEU A 8 33.29 -34.71 -3.12
C LEU A 8 31.86 -34.98 -3.57
N PHE A 9 31.28 -34.04 -4.33
CA PHE A 9 29.99 -34.23 -4.97
C PHE A 9 30.06 -35.42 -5.93
N GLY A 10 29.15 -36.39 -5.74
CA GLY A 10 29.02 -37.56 -6.57
C GLY A 10 28.74 -37.18 -8.04
N SER A 11 29.52 -37.77 -8.94
CA SER A 11 29.45 -37.60 -10.39
C SER A 11 28.17 -38.23 -10.97
N GLY A 12 27.02 -37.63 -10.70
CA GLY A 12 25.81 -37.83 -11.48
C GLY A 12 25.81 -36.85 -12.64
N ILE A 13 26.39 -37.23 -13.78
CA ILE A 13 26.28 -36.44 -15.01
C ILE A 13 24.83 -36.58 -15.48
N SER A 14 23.95 -35.68 -15.04
CA SER A 14 22.65 -35.50 -15.67
C SER A 14 22.91 -35.23 -17.16
N PRO A 15 22.24 -35.93 -18.09
CA PRO A 15 22.41 -35.65 -19.52
C PRO A 15 22.03 -34.19 -19.76
N MET A 16 23.04 -33.37 -20.11
CA MET A 16 22.83 -32.00 -20.54
C MET A 16 21.84 -32.05 -21.69
N ASN A 17 20.64 -31.53 -21.46
CA ASN A 17 19.61 -31.40 -22.48
C ASN A 17 20.17 -30.45 -23.56
N THR A 18 20.62 -31.01 -24.69
CA THR A 18 21.41 -30.33 -25.74
C THR A 18 20.60 -29.34 -26.59
N SER A 19 19.46 -28.84 -26.11
CA SER A 19 18.74 -27.74 -26.76
C SER A 19 19.24 -26.37 -26.29
N ALA A 20 20.55 -26.22 -26.13
CA ALA A 20 21.18 -24.92 -25.87
C ALA A 20 21.06 -24.05 -27.13
N ARG A 21 19.89 -23.43 -27.33
CA ARG A 21 19.75 -22.32 -28.27
C ARG A 21 20.61 -21.17 -27.76
N ALA A 22 21.52 -20.67 -28.58
CA ALA A 22 22.26 -19.45 -28.28
C ALA A 22 21.25 -18.31 -28.08
N GLY A 23 21.00 -17.96 -26.83
CA GLY A 23 20.17 -16.83 -26.42
C GLY A 23 21.06 -15.78 -25.78
N TRP A 24 20.89 -14.52 -26.18
CA TRP A 24 21.43 -13.40 -25.42
C TRP A 24 20.58 -13.23 -24.17
N ASN A 25 21.07 -13.72 -23.04
CA ASN A 25 20.50 -13.40 -21.74
C ASN A 25 21.17 -12.10 -21.26
N SER A 26 20.42 -11.01 -21.16
CA SER A 26 20.94 -9.82 -20.48
C SER A 26 21.20 -10.19 -19.02
N LEU A 27 22.44 -10.02 -18.57
CA LEU A 27 22.81 -10.24 -17.16
C LEU A 27 22.38 -9.09 -16.25
N TRP A 28 21.80 -8.03 -16.83
CA TRP A 28 21.38 -6.82 -16.15
C TRP A 28 20.04 -6.37 -16.72
N THR A 29 19.02 -6.24 -15.86
CA THR A 29 17.77 -5.56 -16.21
C THR A 29 17.74 -4.19 -15.55
N LEU A 30 17.02 -3.25 -16.16
CA LEU A 30 16.90 -1.88 -15.62
C LEU A 30 16.35 -1.91 -14.18
N THR A 31 15.53 -2.91 -13.89
CA THR A 31 14.89 -3.22 -12.60
C THR A 31 15.85 -3.63 -11.48
N ASP A 32 17.09 -4.00 -11.81
CA ASP A 32 18.16 -4.33 -10.84
C ASP A 32 18.88 -3.07 -10.35
N THR A 33 18.63 -1.91 -10.96
CA THR A 33 19.30 -0.67 -10.61
C THR A 33 18.68 -0.10 -9.32
N PRO A 34 19.49 0.24 -8.29
CA PRO A 34 18.96 0.83 -7.06
C PRO A 34 18.43 2.26 -7.27
N ASP A 35 18.90 2.95 -8.31
CA ASP A 35 18.42 4.27 -8.71
C ASP A 35 17.16 4.12 -9.59
N PRO A 36 16.00 4.69 -9.18
CA PRO A 36 14.76 4.58 -9.95
C PRO A 36 14.71 5.52 -11.16
N ARG A 37 15.59 6.52 -11.28
CA ARG A 37 15.53 7.54 -12.34
C ARG A 37 15.57 6.96 -13.76
N PRO A 38 16.41 5.95 -14.08
CA PRO A 38 16.37 5.31 -15.39
C PRO A 38 15.04 4.63 -15.68
N MET A 39 14.42 3.94 -14.71
CA MET A 39 13.10 3.33 -14.89
C MET A 39 12.02 4.40 -15.09
N MET A 40 12.07 5.49 -14.32
CA MET A 40 11.16 6.63 -14.50
C MET A 40 11.30 7.25 -15.89
N TYR A 41 12.54 7.36 -16.40
CA TYR A 41 12.78 7.90 -17.74
C TYR A 41 12.23 6.97 -18.83
N VAL A 42 12.41 5.66 -18.70
CA VAL A 42 11.98 4.67 -19.71
C VAL A 42 10.46 4.45 -19.68
N TYR A 43 9.84 4.32 -18.51
CA TYR A 43 8.42 3.97 -18.37
C TYR A 43 7.52 5.15 -17.96
N GLY A 44 8.09 6.36 -17.82
CA GLY A 44 7.36 7.54 -17.38
C GLY A 44 6.18 7.90 -18.28
N ASP A 45 6.38 7.80 -19.59
CA ASP A 45 5.31 8.05 -20.57
C ASP A 45 4.16 7.05 -20.45
N ASP A 46 4.46 5.76 -20.24
CA ASP A 46 3.43 4.73 -20.01
C ASP A 46 2.66 4.99 -18.70
N LEU A 47 3.35 5.45 -17.64
CA LEU A 47 2.68 5.82 -16.40
C LEU A 47 1.74 7.02 -16.61
N LEU A 48 2.21 8.08 -17.27
CA LEU A 48 1.45 9.31 -17.50
C LEU A 48 0.27 9.09 -18.45
N LEU A 49 0.48 8.40 -19.57
CA LEU A 49 -0.50 8.28 -20.65
C LEU A 49 -1.49 7.12 -20.43
N HIS A 50 -1.09 6.07 -19.71
CA HIS A 50 -1.89 4.85 -19.60
C HIS A 50 -2.28 4.51 -18.16
N THR A 51 -1.36 4.68 -17.20
CA THR A 51 -1.59 4.25 -15.81
C THR A 51 -2.39 5.27 -15.01
N PHE A 52 -1.88 6.50 -14.85
CA PHE A 52 -2.47 7.52 -13.97
C PHE A 52 -3.93 7.88 -14.30
N PRO A 53 -4.35 7.97 -15.58
CA PRO A 53 -5.76 8.22 -15.91
C PRO A 53 -6.71 7.12 -15.40
N ARG A 54 -6.22 5.87 -15.24
CA ARG A 54 -7.02 4.70 -14.88
C ARG A 54 -7.03 4.37 -13.39
N VAL A 55 -6.15 4.98 -12.59
CA VAL A 55 -6.09 4.77 -11.12
C VAL A 55 -6.84 5.85 -10.33
N ARG A 56 -7.71 6.63 -11.00
CA ARG A 56 -8.55 7.66 -10.38
C ARG A 56 -9.71 7.04 -9.59
N ARG A 57 -10.29 7.78 -8.63
CA ARG A 57 -11.37 7.31 -7.74
C ARG A 57 -12.50 6.55 -8.44
N LEU A 58 -12.97 7.04 -9.58
CA LEU A 58 -14.07 6.42 -10.33
C LEU A 58 -13.76 4.97 -10.76
N HIS A 59 -12.50 4.69 -11.06
CA HIS A 59 -12.03 3.40 -11.55
C HIS A 59 -11.38 2.56 -10.45
N ALA A 60 -10.73 3.20 -9.47
CA ALA A 60 -9.94 2.52 -8.46
C ALA A 60 -10.74 2.02 -7.26
N TYR A 61 -11.73 2.79 -6.80
CA TYR A 61 -12.37 2.50 -5.51
C TYR A 61 -13.04 1.12 -5.44
N LYS A 62 -13.92 0.80 -6.41
CA LYS A 62 -14.67 -0.46 -6.37
C LYS A 62 -13.76 -1.70 -6.48
N PRO A 63 -12.80 -1.77 -7.43
CA PRO A 63 -11.85 -2.87 -7.47
C PRO A 63 -11.03 -2.99 -6.18
N LEU A 64 -10.58 -1.87 -5.61
CA LEU A 64 -9.81 -1.90 -4.36
C LEU A 64 -10.65 -2.34 -3.16
N LEU A 65 -11.93 -1.96 -3.11
CA LEU A 65 -12.85 -2.44 -2.07
C LEU A 65 -12.99 -3.96 -2.13
N GLN A 66 -13.24 -4.51 -3.32
CA GLN A 66 -13.32 -5.95 -3.50
C GLN A 66 -12.00 -6.65 -3.14
N ALA A 67 -10.88 -6.16 -3.66
CA ALA A 67 -9.55 -6.68 -3.34
C ALA A 67 -9.26 -6.64 -1.85
N THR A 68 -9.68 -5.58 -1.16
CA THR A 68 -9.50 -5.45 0.29
C THR A 68 -10.22 -6.55 1.05
N TYR A 69 -11.46 -6.88 0.70
CA TYR A 69 -12.10 -8.06 1.30
C TYR A 69 -11.34 -9.35 1.00
N GLU A 70 -10.94 -9.56 -0.25
CA GLU A 70 -10.31 -10.80 -0.68
C GLU A 70 -8.96 -11.02 -0.01
N HIS A 71 -8.08 -10.00 -0.01
CA HIS A 71 -6.75 -10.09 0.60
C HIS A 71 -6.81 -10.26 2.12
N PHE A 72 -7.67 -9.52 2.81
CA PHE A 72 -7.78 -9.62 4.28
C PHE A 72 -8.43 -10.92 4.75
N ARG A 73 -9.53 -11.34 4.10
CA ARG A 73 -10.14 -12.65 4.36
C ARG A 73 -9.17 -13.79 4.10
N THR A 74 -8.45 -13.73 2.97
CA THR A 74 -7.43 -14.75 2.68
C THR A 74 -6.33 -14.70 3.73
N GLY A 75 -5.97 -13.52 4.21
CA GLY A 75 -5.01 -13.27 5.31
C GLY A 75 -5.47 -13.73 6.70
N GLY A 76 -6.69 -14.26 6.82
CA GLY A 76 -7.24 -14.75 8.09
C GLY A 76 -7.90 -13.66 8.94
N PHE A 77 -8.15 -12.48 8.38
CA PHE A 77 -8.80 -11.37 9.08
C PHE A 77 -10.03 -10.89 8.30
N ASP A 78 -11.21 -11.36 8.68
CA ASP A 78 -12.45 -10.92 8.04
C ASP A 78 -12.79 -9.48 8.41
N LEU A 79 -12.88 -8.63 7.39
CA LEU A 79 -13.28 -7.24 7.53
C LEU A 79 -14.80 -7.09 7.46
N PHE A 80 -15.32 -6.18 8.29
CA PHE A 80 -16.65 -5.61 8.12
C PHE A 80 -16.64 -4.60 6.97
N GLU A 81 -17.81 -4.32 6.41
CA GLU A 81 -17.94 -3.41 5.27
C GLU A 81 -17.37 -2.00 5.52
N PRO A 82 -17.72 -1.30 6.61
CA PRO A 82 -17.14 0.01 6.89
C PRO A 82 -15.60 0.01 7.00
N GLU A 83 -15.00 -1.08 7.49
CA GLU A 83 -13.55 -1.20 7.60
C GLU A 83 -12.91 -1.30 6.21
N ALA A 84 -13.45 -2.18 5.36
CA ALA A 84 -12.97 -2.36 3.99
C ALA A 84 -13.13 -1.07 3.17
N GLU A 85 -14.24 -0.35 3.32
CA GLU A 85 -14.48 0.93 2.67
C GLU A 85 -13.43 1.98 3.03
N ILE A 86 -13.09 2.09 4.31
CA ILE A 86 -12.10 3.04 4.80
C ILE A 86 -10.70 2.73 4.26
N ILE A 87 -10.30 1.46 4.28
CA ILE A 87 -9.01 1.02 3.73
C ILE A 87 -8.95 1.29 2.22
N ALA A 88 -10.03 0.95 1.50
CA ALA A 88 -10.10 1.18 0.06
C ALA A 88 -10.05 2.68 -0.29
N LYS A 89 -10.69 3.55 0.49
CA LYS A 89 -10.60 5.01 0.34
C LYS A 89 -9.19 5.53 0.56
N LEU A 90 -8.50 5.05 1.60
CA LEU A 90 -7.11 5.39 1.88
C LEU A 90 -6.20 5.05 0.70
N MET A 91 -6.29 3.82 0.20
CA MET A 91 -5.52 3.36 -0.96
C MET A 91 -5.86 4.16 -2.22
N THR A 92 -7.15 4.43 -2.44
CA THR A 92 -7.60 5.22 -3.60
C THR A 92 -7.05 6.64 -3.55
N LEU A 93 -7.06 7.30 -2.38
CA LEU A 93 -6.47 8.64 -2.23
C LEU A 93 -4.98 8.63 -2.57
N LEU A 94 -4.25 7.62 -2.09
CA LEU A 94 -2.83 7.49 -2.35
C LEU A 94 -2.54 7.37 -3.86
N LEU A 95 -3.36 6.63 -4.60
CA LEU A 95 -3.26 6.55 -6.06
C LEU A 95 -3.58 7.91 -6.73
N GLU A 96 -4.57 8.67 -6.22
CA GLU A 96 -4.87 10.00 -6.74
C GLU A 96 -3.72 11.00 -6.52
N PHE A 97 -2.95 10.85 -5.44
CA PHE A 97 -1.77 11.68 -5.20
C PHE A 97 -0.66 11.49 -6.25
N ALA A 98 -0.66 10.40 -7.01
CA ALA A 98 0.31 10.19 -8.09
C ALA A 98 0.24 11.30 -9.15
N ALA A 99 -0.95 11.85 -9.41
CA ALA A 99 -1.20 12.92 -10.38
C ALA A 99 -2.10 14.01 -9.78
N PRO A 100 -1.58 14.82 -8.84
CA PRO A 100 -2.43 15.65 -7.96
C PRO A 100 -3.08 16.86 -8.65
N VAL A 101 -2.56 17.29 -9.81
CA VAL A 101 -3.19 18.34 -10.64
C VAL A 101 -4.54 17.87 -11.16
N ASP A 102 -4.61 16.60 -11.55
CA ASP A 102 -5.81 16.03 -12.15
C ASP A 102 -6.87 15.69 -11.09
N SER A 103 -6.46 15.46 -9.84
CA SER A 103 -7.33 15.04 -8.74
C SER A 103 -7.81 16.18 -7.85
N GLY A 104 -7.18 17.36 -7.91
CA GLY A 104 -7.53 18.52 -7.10
C GLY A 104 -7.00 18.49 -5.66
N HIS A 105 -6.15 17.53 -5.30
CA HIS A 105 -5.61 17.41 -3.93
C HIS A 105 -4.44 18.36 -3.63
N GLY A 106 -3.84 18.95 -4.67
CA GLY A 106 -2.69 19.86 -4.55
C GLY A 106 -1.38 19.15 -4.19
N TYR A 107 -0.25 19.72 -4.60
CA TYR A 107 1.08 19.12 -4.40
C TYR A 107 1.51 19.02 -2.94
N ALA A 108 1.12 19.99 -2.11
CA ALA A 108 1.50 20.04 -0.70
C ALA A 108 0.95 18.83 0.08
N ASN A 109 -0.27 18.38 -0.24
CA ASN A 109 -0.88 17.23 0.42
C ASN A 109 -0.32 15.90 -0.10
N ALA A 110 -0.02 15.82 -1.40
CA ALA A 110 0.54 14.62 -2.02
C ALA A 110 1.97 14.33 -1.55
N GLY A 111 2.78 15.36 -1.28
CA GLY A 111 4.15 15.21 -0.75
C GLY A 111 5.00 14.26 -1.62
N ARG A 112 5.60 13.23 -1.00
CA ARG A 112 6.41 12.22 -1.71
C ARG A 112 5.61 11.33 -2.68
N TYR A 113 4.29 11.33 -2.59
CA TYR A 113 3.42 10.54 -3.47
C TYR A 113 3.10 11.29 -4.79
N ALA A 114 3.57 12.53 -4.96
CA ALA A 114 3.39 13.31 -6.19
C ALA A 114 4.37 12.88 -7.30
N ILE A 115 3.99 11.87 -8.08
CA ILE A 115 4.88 11.24 -9.08
C ILE A 115 4.88 11.97 -10.43
N ALA A 116 3.71 12.36 -10.93
CA ALA A 116 3.58 12.97 -12.25
C ALA A 116 4.50 14.19 -12.48
N PRO A 117 4.71 15.12 -11.53
CA PRO A 117 5.66 16.22 -11.71
C PRO A 117 7.10 15.76 -11.89
N MET A 118 7.48 14.65 -11.24
CA MET A 118 8.82 14.09 -11.36
C MET A 118 9.05 13.44 -12.72
N LEU A 119 7.98 12.96 -13.37
CA LEU A 119 8.02 12.35 -14.70
C LEU A 119 7.91 13.37 -15.84
N ILE A 120 7.14 14.45 -15.63
CA ILE A 120 7.01 15.55 -16.61
C ILE A 120 8.34 16.30 -16.73
N ASN A 121 9.04 16.49 -15.61
CA ASN A 121 10.43 16.89 -15.64
C ASN A 121 11.29 15.68 -16.01
N ASN A 122 12.42 15.89 -16.69
CA ASN A 122 13.34 14.79 -16.97
C ASN A 122 13.86 14.17 -15.66
N PRO A 123 13.52 12.91 -15.32
CA PRO A 123 13.90 12.31 -14.04
C PRO A 123 15.41 12.21 -13.85
N LEU A 124 16.18 12.21 -14.94
CA LEU A 124 17.64 12.15 -14.93
C LEU A 124 18.27 13.46 -14.46
N ASP A 125 17.53 14.58 -14.51
CA ASP A 125 18.01 15.90 -14.09
C ASP A 125 17.80 16.15 -12.57
N LEU A 126 17.23 15.18 -11.85
CA LEU A 126 17.06 15.28 -10.41
C LEU A 126 18.41 15.19 -9.68
N ASN A 127 18.66 16.14 -8.77
CA ASN A 127 19.90 16.22 -7.99
C ASN A 127 20.18 14.99 -7.12
N ALA A 128 19.12 14.30 -6.68
CA ALA A 128 19.19 13.08 -5.88
C ALA A 128 18.16 12.07 -6.39
N ALA A 129 18.41 10.79 -6.14
CA ALA A 129 17.43 9.74 -6.43
C ALA A 129 16.16 9.98 -5.58
N PRO A 130 14.97 10.08 -6.19
CA PRO A 130 13.74 10.28 -5.45
C PRO A 130 13.34 8.99 -4.71
N GLU A 131 12.78 9.14 -3.52
CA GLU A 131 12.09 8.05 -2.84
C GLU A 131 10.72 7.85 -3.50
N LEU A 132 10.56 6.75 -4.24
CA LEU A 132 9.28 6.42 -4.86
C LEU A 132 8.44 5.51 -3.96
N PRO A 133 7.10 5.63 -3.99
CA PRO A 133 6.22 4.65 -3.41
C PRO A 133 6.48 3.27 -4.01
N ARG A 134 6.40 2.24 -3.18
CA ARG A 134 6.68 0.86 -3.58
C ARG A 134 5.78 0.41 -4.72
N TRP A 135 4.49 0.76 -4.71
CA TRP A 135 3.56 0.39 -5.78
C TRP A 135 3.98 0.94 -7.14
N VAL A 136 4.62 2.11 -7.20
CA VAL A 136 5.09 2.73 -8.45
C VAL A 136 6.29 1.95 -8.99
N ILE A 137 7.23 1.59 -8.12
CA ILE A 137 8.39 0.77 -8.48
C ILE A 137 7.92 -0.57 -9.04
N GLU A 138 7.03 -1.27 -8.32
CA GLU A 138 6.52 -2.56 -8.76
C GLU A 138 5.64 -2.45 -10.03
N MET A 139 4.92 -1.35 -10.21
CA MET A 139 4.19 -1.08 -11.46
C MET A 139 5.16 -0.94 -12.64
N MET A 140 6.24 -0.16 -12.51
CA MET A 140 7.24 -0.03 -13.56
C MET A 140 7.95 -1.36 -13.86
N ARG A 141 8.25 -2.18 -12.83
CA ARG A 141 8.77 -3.54 -13.04
C ARG A 141 7.78 -4.43 -13.80
N SER A 142 6.49 -4.30 -13.49
CA SER A 142 5.43 -5.00 -14.19
C SER A 142 5.30 -4.57 -15.65
N ILE A 143 5.48 -3.27 -15.94
CA ILE A 143 5.50 -2.72 -17.31
C ILE A 143 6.74 -3.21 -18.08
N ASP A 144 7.92 -3.23 -17.45
CA ASP A 144 9.15 -3.76 -18.04
C ASP A 144 8.97 -5.23 -18.46
N ALA A 145 8.39 -6.04 -17.57
CA ALA A 145 8.11 -7.43 -17.87
C ALA A 145 7.11 -7.60 -19.03
N LYS A 146 6.13 -6.70 -19.15
CA LYS A 146 5.02 -6.78 -20.10
C LYS A 146 4.35 -5.41 -20.28
N ALA A 147 4.69 -4.70 -21.37
CA ALA A 147 4.28 -3.31 -21.59
C ALA A 147 2.76 -3.06 -21.53
N GLU A 148 1.93 -4.04 -21.93
CA GLU A 148 0.47 -3.92 -21.86
C GLU A 148 -0.08 -3.78 -20.43
N ASN A 149 0.71 -4.09 -19.42
CA ASN A 149 0.38 -3.89 -18.01
C ASN A 149 0.10 -2.42 -17.67
N ALA A 150 0.74 -1.47 -18.39
CA ALA A 150 0.47 -0.03 -18.23
C ALA A 150 -0.99 0.33 -18.55
N ARG A 151 -1.66 -0.48 -19.38
CA ARG A 151 -3.05 -0.25 -19.78
C ARG A 151 -4.04 -0.88 -18.83
N ASP A 152 -3.67 -1.83 -17.98
CA ASP A 152 -4.59 -2.40 -17.01
C ASP A 152 -4.04 -2.37 -15.58
N PRO A 153 -3.76 -1.17 -15.05
CA PRO A 153 -3.11 -1.02 -13.75
C PRO A 153 -4.00 -1.47 -12.61
N MET A 154 -5.33 -1.38 -12.75
CA MET A 154 -6.24 -1.72 -11.66
C MET A 154 -6.29 -3.22 -11.40
N THR A 155 -6.21 -4.06 -12.44
CA THR A 155 -6.12 -5.52 -12.26
C THR A 155 -4.85 -5.90 -11.48
N LEU A 156 -3.74 -5.20 -11.75
CA LEU A 156 -2.47 -5.41 -11.02
C LEU A 156 -2.56 -4.89 -9.58
N LEU A 157 -3.04 -3.67 -9.37
CA LEU A 157 -3.17 -3.03 -8.05
C LEU A 157 -4.18 -3.74 -7.14
N ALA A 158 -5.25 -4.31 -7.70
CA ALA A 158 -6.22 -5.13 -6.98
C ALA A 158 -5.76 -6.59 -6.78
N GLY A 159 -4.66 -6.99 -7.43
CA GLY A 159 -4.12 -8.35 -7.37
C GLY A 159 -2.67 -8.36 -6.89
N SER A 160 -1.73 -8.63 -7.81
CA SER A 160 -0.32 -8.88 -7.46
C SER A 160 0.40 -7.68 -6.83
N LEU A 161 -0.03 -6.45 -7.10
CA LEU A 161 0.56 -5.22 -6.55
C LEU A 161 -0.18 -4.71 -5.31
N TYR A 162 -1.25 -5.37 -4.87
CA TYR A 162 -2.00 -4.98 -3.68
C TYR A 162 -1.11 -4.89 -2.42
N PRO A 163 -0.20 -5.83 -2.13
CA PRO A 163 0.70 -5.72 -0.98
C PRO A 163 1.60 -4.48 -1.01
N ALA A 164 2.09 -4.09 -2.19
CA ALA A 164 2.91 -2.88 -2.34
C ALA A 164 2.08 -1.61 -2.08
N LEU A 165 0.83 -1.58 -2.56
CA LEU A 165 -0.09 -0.48 -2.29
C LEU A 165 -0.48 -0.41 -0.79
N ALA A 166 -0.68 -1.56 -0.14
CA ALA A 166 -0.95 -1.64 1.30
C ALA A 166 0.23 -1.16 2.15
N TYR A 167 1.47 -1.50 1.75
CA TYR A 167 2.68 -0.98 2.35
C TYR A 167 2.69 0.56 2.33
N ASP A 168 2.50 1.16 1.16
CA ASP A 168 2.53 2.61 1.00
C ASP A 168 1.37 3.29 1.74
N ALA A 169 0.18 2.67 1.74
CA ALA A 169 -0.99 3.15 2.48
C ALA A 169 -0.75 3.17 3.98
N ALA A 170 -0.10 2.14 4.54
CA ALA A 170 0.26 2.11 5.96
C ALA A 170 1.27 3.22 6.30
N ARG A 171 2.32 3.39 5.48
CA ARG A 171 3.33 4.46 5.69
C ARG A 171 2.72 5.85 5.60
N PHE A 172 1.82 6.08 4.64
CA PHE A 172 1.08 7.33 4.56
C PHE A 172 0.18 7.54 5.79
N ALA A 173 -0.51 6.49 6.23
CA ALA A 173 -1.40 6.56 7.38
C ALA A 173 -0.67 6.85 8.69
N PHE A 174 0.53 6.30 8.92
CA PHE A 174 1.34 6.64 10.09
C PHE A 174 1.57 8.15 10.18
N ALA A 175 2.14 8.74 9.13
CA ALA A 175 2.40 10.18 9.08
C ALA A 175 1.12 11.01 9.26
N LEU A 176 -0.02 10.53 8.74
CA LEU A 176 -1.31 11.18 8.90
C LEU A 176 -1.81 11.12 10.35
N VAL A 177 -1.77 9.95 10.99
CA VAL A 177 -2.23 9.79 12.37
C VAL A 177 -1.35 10.59 13.33
N GLU A 178 -0.03 10.55 13.18
CA GLU A 178 0.89 11.34 14.01
C GLU A 178 0.61 12.84 13.90
N ARG A 179 0.36 13.34 12.68
CA ARG A 179 0.03 14.74 12.44
C ARG A 179 -1.29 15.17 13.09
N GLU A 180 -2.33 14.35 12.99
CA GLU A 180 -3.67 14.70 13.48
C GLU A 180 -3.86 14.43 14.98
N THR A 181 -3.11 13.50 15.55
CA THR A 181 -3.25 13.10 16.97
C THR A 181 -2.13 13.65 17.87
N GLY A 182 -0.94 13.92 17.31
CA GLY A 182 0.26 14.24 18.07
C GLY A 182 0.91 13.03 18.75
N GLU A 183 0.36 11.83 18.60
CA GLU A 183 0.93 10.60 19.14
C GLU A 183 2.14 10.16 18.30
N ASN A 184 3.16 9.61 18.95
CA ASN A 184 4.31 9.03 18.28
C ASN A 184 4.05 7.54 18.04
N LEU A 185 4.01 7.10 16.78
CA LEU A 185 3.69 5.72 16.39
C LEU A 185 4.95 4.89 16.08
N GLY A 186 6.10 5.34 16.56
CA GLY A 186 7.40 4.71 16.36
C GLY A 186 8.27 5.50 15.39
N ASN A 187 9.55 5.16 15.35
CA ASN A 187 10.50 5.77 14.43
C ASN A 187 10.32 5.24 12.99
N ASP A 188 11.00 5.87 12.03
CA ASP A 188 10.83 5.56 10.60
C ASP A 188 11.13 4.09 10.26
N ALA A 189 12.14 3.49 10.90
CA ALA A 189 12.51 2.09 10.68
C ALA A 189 11.47 1.12 11.27
N GLU A 190 10.90 1.43 12.43
CA GLU A 190 9.81 0.65 13.03
C GLU A 190 8.55 0.68 12.14
N GLN A 191 8.20 1.86 11.63
CA GLN A 191 7.08 2.02 10.71
C GLN A 191 7.30 1.31 9.37
N GLU A 192 8.53 1.36 8.83
CA GLU A 192 8.92 0.60 7.62
C GLU A 192 8.85 -0.90 7.85
N GLN A 193 9.38 -1.40 8.96
CA GLN A 193 9.29 -2.80 9.33
C GLN A 193 7.82 -3.24 9.44
N TYR A 194 7.01 -2.45 10.15
CA TYR A 194 5.58 -2.73 10.30
C TYR A 194 4.89 -2.82 8.94
N ALA A 195 5.08 -1.82 8.07
CA ALA A 195 4.44 -1.80 6.76
C ALA A 195 4.89 -2.99 5.89
N THR A 196 6.16 -3.40 6.03
CA THR A 196 6.71 -4.57 5.34
C THR A 196 6.05 -5.86 5.82
N GLU A 197 5.91 -6.06 7.13
CA GLU A 197 5.23 -7.22 7.70
C GLU A 197 3.75 -7.27 7.29
N LEU A 198 3.06 -6.12 7.32
CA LEU A 198 1.68 -6.01 6.86
C LEU A 198 1.54 -6.42 5.38
N ALA A 199 2.43 -5.94 4.51
CA ALA A 199 2.43 -6.33 3.10
C ALA A 199 2.67 -7.83 2.92
N GLN A 200 3.63 -8.41 3.66
CA GLN A 200 3.89 -9.86 3.63
C GLN A 200 2.68 -10.68 4.11
N SER A 201 1.94 -10.21 5.11
CA SER A 201 0.71 -10.86 5.57
C SER A 201 -0.40 -10.85 4.51
N LEU A 202 -0.46 -9.80 3.68
CA LEU A 202 -1.46 -9.62 2.62
C LEU A 202 -1.08 -10.27 1.29
N ASP A 203 0.20 -10.60 1.09
CA ASP A 203 0.68 -11.32 -0.08
C ASP A 203 0.23 -12.78 -0.04
N GLN A 204 -0.54 -13.20 -1.04
CA GLN A 204 -1.07 -14.57 -1.13
C GLN A 204 0.02 -15.61 -1.43
N GLN A 205 1.14 -15.21 -2.03
CA GLN A 205 2.22 -16.11 -2.43
C GLN A 205 3.27 -16.29 -1.34
N THR A 206 3.59 -15.21 -0.62
CA THR A 206 4.70 -15.18 0.35
C THR A 206 4.26 -15.09 1.80
N ARG A 207 2.97 -15.36 2.08
CA ARG A 207 2.43 -15.24 3.45
C ARG A 207 3.20 -16.09 4.45
N THR A 208 3.87 -15.41 5.37
CA THR A 208 4.56 -16.01 6.52
C THR A 208 3.96 -15.59 7.85
N ILE A 209 3.31 -14.42 7.90
CA ILE A 209 2.81 -13.79 9.13
C ILE A 209 1.27 -13.70 9.05
N PRO A 210 0.51 -14.24 10.01
CA PRO A 210 -0.94 -14.08 10.03
C PRO A 210 -1.34 -12.61 10.28
N LEU A 211 -2.45 -12.16 9.67
CA LEU A 211 -3.03 -10.86 10.02
C LEU A 211 -3.66 -10.93 11.41
N ASP A 212 -3.44 -9.90 12.20
CA ASP A 212 -4.10 -9.70 13.48
C ASP A 212 -4.69 -8.29 13.59
N PHE A 213 -5.43 -8.06 14.67
CA PHE A 213 -6.09 -6.79 14.92
C PHE A 213 -5.10 -5.62 14.92
N SER A 214 -3.92 -5.78 15.53
CA SER A 214 -2.90 -4.74 15.57
C SER A 214 -2.47 -4.29 14.19
N ARG A 215 -2.18 -5.25 13.29
CA ARG A 215 -1.70 -4.99 11.93
C ARG A 215 -2.70 -4.18 11.09
N VAL A 216 -4.00 -4.45 11.26
CA VAL A 216 -5.07 -3.84 10.48
C VAL A 216 -5.45 -2.46 11.02
N TYR A 217 -5.66 -2.33 12.33
CA TYR A 217 -6.36 -1.18 12.88
C TYR A 217 -5.48 0.06 13.06
N LEU A 218 -4.21 -0.11 13.42
CA LEU A 218 -3.38 1.00 13.86
C LEU A 218 -3.11 2.01 12.72
N PRO A 219 -2.56 1.65 11.55
CA PRO A 219 -2.41 2.60 10.46
C PRO A 219 -3.64 2.63 9.55
N LEU A 220 -4.14 1.48 9.07
CA LEU A 220 -5.08 1.51 7.94
C LEU A 220 -6.46 2.05 8.32
N ILE A 221 -7.04 1.60 9.44
CA ILE A 221 -8.35 2.08 9.88
C ILE A 221 -8.26 3.50 10.43
N ALA A 222 -7.30 3.78 11.33
CA ALA A 222 -7.15 5.11 11.91
C ALA A 222 -6.80 6.17 10.86
N GLY A 223 -5.84 5.88 9.97
CA GLY A 223 -5.47 6.77 8.87
C GLY A 223 -6.59 6.92 7.85
N GLY A 224 -7.27 5.82 7.51
CA GLY A 224 -8.39 5.88 6.57
C GLY A 224 -9.58 6.69 7.09
N LEU A 225 -9.84 6.73 8.41
CA LEU A 225 -10.86 7.60 9.00
C LEU A 225 -10.59 9.07 8.67
N PHE A 226 -9.34 9.54 8.79
CA PHE A 226 -8.95 10.91 8.44
C PHE A 226 -9.04 11.19 6.92
N VAL A 227 -8.89 10.16 6.09
CA VAL A 227 -9.02 10.26 4.63
C VAL A 227 -10.47 10.24 4.17
N SER A 228 -11.38 9.61 4.94
CA SER A 228 -12.77 9.43 4.54
C SER A 228 -13.47 10.73 4.13
N GLU A 229 -13.08 11.88 4.72
CA GLU A 229 -13.63 13.19 4.39
C GLU A 229 -13.12 13.74 3.05
N GLN A 230 -11.87 13.43 2.70
CA GLN A 230 -11.21 13.89 1.47
C GLN A 230 -11.69 13.08 0.25
N MET A 231 -12.27 11.92 0.52
CA MET A 231 -12.74 10.95 -0.45
C MET A 231 -14.25 10.70 -0.29
N PRO A 232 -15.14 11.70 -0.50
CA PRO A 232 -16.56 11.44 -0.53
C PRO A 232 -16.87 10.50 -1.70
N ILE A 233 -17.55 9.41 -1.37
CA ILE A 233 -18.09 8.44 -2.32
C ILE A 233 -19.61 8.55 -2.21
N ALA A 234 -20.26 8.61 -3.37
CA ALA A 234 -21.62 9.16 -3.48
C ALA A 234 -22.61 8.61 -2.44
N ARG A 235 -23.29 9.53 -1.74
CA ARG A 235 -24.36 9.32 -0.75
C ARG A 235 -23.93 8.82 0.64
N GLU A 236 -22.64 8.71 0.90
CA GLU A 236 -22.17 8.32 2.23
C GLU A 236 -22.16 9.52 3.19
N SER A 237 -22.65 9.29 4.41
CA SER A 237 -22.47 10.22 5.53
C SER A 237 -21.19 9.84 6.28
N PRO A 238 -20.18 10.73 6.37
CA PRO A 238 -19.00 10.49 7.21
C PRO A 238 -19.37 10.17 8.66
N GLN A 239 -20.50 10.69 9.13
CA GLN A 239 -21.00 10.44 10.48
C GLN A 239 -21.53 9.01 10.63
N GLU A 240 -22.30 8.50 9.67
CA GLU A 240 -22.77 7.11 9.67
C GLU A 240 -21.60 6.12 9.58
N LEU A 241 -20.56 6.47 8.81
CA LEU A 241 -19.33 5.67 8.72
C LEU A 241 -18.61 5.62 10.07
N ALA A 242 -18.35 6.78 10.69
CA ALA A 242 -17.71 6.85 12.01
C ALA A 242 -18.49 6.09 13.09
N ALA A 243 -19.82 6.27 13.13
CA ALA A 243 -20.69 5.55 14.06
C ALA A 243 -20.69 4.03 13.80
N SER A 244 -20.59 3.61 12.54
CA SER A 244 -20.50 2.18 12.19
C SER A 244 -19.17 1.57 12.61
N ILE A 245 -18.06 2.28 12.41
CA ILE A 245 -16.74 1.85 12.91
C ILE A 245 -16.72 1.81 14.44
N SER A 246 -17.33 2.78 15.12
CA SER A 246 -17.45 2.78 16.59
C SER A 246 -18.17 1.51 17.10
N ARG A 247 -19.28 1.14 16.46
CA ARG A 247 -20.02 -0.11 16.79
C ARG A 247 -19.18 -1.36 16.54
N ILE A 248 -18.52 -1.45 15.39
CA ILE A 248 -17.64 -2.57 15.04
C ILE A 248 -16.48 -2.68 16.03
N MET A 249 -15.90 -1.55 16.42
CA MET A 249 -14.81 -1.51 17.39
C MET A 249 -15.27 -2.06 18.75
N ASN A 250 -16.46 -1.66 19.21
CA ASN A 250 -17.03 -2.20 20.45
C ASN A 250 -17.35 -3.70 20.37
N GLN A 251 -17.68 -4.21 19.19
CA GLN A 251 -17.88 -5.64 18.97
C GLN A 251 -16.55 -6.39 19.04
N ARG A 252 -15.51 -5.95 18.31
CA ARG A 252 -14.20 -6.61 18.34
C ARG A 252 -13.54 -6.56 19.72
N ALA A 253 -13.65 -5.43 20.42
CA ALA A 253 -13.07 -5.26 21.76
C ALA A 253 -13.52 -6.33 22.77
N GLN A 254 -14.66 -7.00 22.55
CA GLN A 254 -15.15 -8.06 23.44
C GLN A 254 -14.40 -9.38 23.27
N THR A 255 -13.75 -9.60 22.13
CA THR A 255 -13.08 -10.86 21.79
C THR A 255 -11.56 -10.74 21.70
N LEU A 256 -11.03 -9.52 21.83
CA LEU A 256 -9.61 -9.25 21.74
C LEU A 256 -8.91 -9.47 23.10
N PRO A 257 -7.63 -9.88 23.10
CA PRO A 257 -6.86 -10.05 24.33
C PRO A 257 -6.50 -8.69 24.95
N ASP A 258 -6.28 -8.68 26.28
CA ASP A 258 -6.01 -7.47 27.06
C ASP A 258 -4.82 -6.64 26.55
N GLU A 259 -3.83 -7.29 25.93
CA GLU A 259 -2.65 -6.65 25.34
C GLU A 259 -3.00 -5.69 24.19
N THR A 260 -4.18 -5.83 23.57
CA THR A 260 -4.65 -4.96 22.48
C THR A 260 -5.47 -3.76 22.97
N LEU A 261 -5.80 -3.70 24.27
CA LEU A 261 -6.61 -2.61 24.83
C LEU A 261 -6.04 -1.21 24.56
N PRO A 262 -4.72 -0.96 24.66
CA PRO A 262 -4.16 0.36 24.34
C PRO A 262 -4.46 0.79 22.90
N LEU A 263 -4.42 -0.16 21.95
CA LEU A 263 -4.75 0.12 20.56
C LEU A 263 -6.24 0.43 20.39
N VAL A 264 -7.12 -0.35 21.04
CA VAL A 264 -8.57 -0.09 21.02
C VAL A 264 -8.88 1.31 21.55
N GLU A 265 -8.23 1.73 22.65
CA GLU A 265 -8.39 3.05 23.23
C GLU A 265 -7.90 4.16 22.28
N MET A 266 -6.75 3.96 21.63
CA MET A 266 -6.23 4.91 20.65
C MET A 266 -7.18 5.05 19.45
N THR A 267 -7.66 3.94 18.88
CA THR A 267 -8.63 3.97 17.76
C THR A 267 -9.93 4.66 18.20
N ARG A 268 -10.44 4.38 19.40
CA ARG A 268 -11.60 5.10 19.96
C ARG A 268 -11.35 6.60 20.09
N GLY A 269 -10.15 6.99 20.51
CA GLY A 269 -9.74 8.40 20.55
C GLY A 269 -9.80 9.07 19.18
N VAL A 270 -9.33 8.39 18.13
CA VAL A 270 -9.42 8.89 16.74
C VAL A 270 -10.89 9.02 16.30
N ILE A 271 -11.70 8.00 16.53
CA ILE A 271 -13.14 8.02 16.21
C ILE A 271 -13.84 9.17 16.93
N ALA A 272 -13.58 9.34 18.24
CA ALA A 272 -14.21 10.38 19.05
C ALA A 272 -13.84 11.80 18.56
N ARG A 273 -12.59 12.02 18.12
CA ARG A 273 -12.18 13.30 17.51
C ARG A 273 -12.94 13.56 16.21
N MET A 274 -13.11 12.54 15.37
CA MET A 274 -13.90 12.64 14.15
C MET A 274 -15.37 12.96 14.45
N GLU A 275 -16.00 12.26 15.40
CA GLU A 275 -17.38 12.52 15.83
C GLU A 275 -17.54 13.96 16.38
N HIS A 276 -16.59 14.42 17.19
CA HIS A 276 -16.58 15.79 17.73
C HIS A 276 -16.47 16.85 16.63
N LYS A 277 -15.60 16.62 15.64
CA LYS A 277 -15.43 17.52 14.49
C LYS A 277 -16.74 17.70 13.70
N TYR A 278 -17.60 16.68 13.69
CA TYR A 278 -18.91 16.72 13.04
C TYR A 278 -20.07 17.19 13.92
N GLY A 279 -19.80 17.67 15.13
CA GLY A 279 -20.82 18.26 15.99
C GLY A 279 -21.71 17.25 16.72
N PHE A 280 -21.32 15.97 16.76
CA PHE A 280 -21.94 15.02 17.68
C PHE A 280 -21.41 15.29 19.09
N ARG A 281 -22.16 16.06 19.88
CA ARG A 281 -22.16 15.82 21.32
C ARG A 281 -22.94 14.54 21.52
N SER A 282 -22.24 13.43 21.75
CA SER A 282 -22.85 12.28 22.41
C SER A 282 -23.48 12.82 23.68
N GLY A 283 -24.81 12.91 23.70
CA GLY A 283 -25.55 13.26 24.90
C GLY A 283 -25.21 12.19 25.92
N ALA A 284 -24.32 12.53 26.85
CA ALA A 284 -24.07 11.76 28.06
C ALA A 284 -25.32 11.77 28.94
#